data_AF-A0A1G6U0S5-F1
#
_entry.id   AF-A0A1G6U0S5-F1
#
_cell.length_a   1.000
_cell.length_b   1.000
_cell.length_c   1.000
_cell.angle_alpha   90.00
_cell.angle_beta   90.00
_cell.angle_gamma   90.00
#
_symmetry.space_group_name_H-M   'P 1'
#
loop_
_entity.id
_entity.type
_entity.pdbx_description
1 polymer ?
#
loop_
_entity_poly.entity_id
_entity_poly.type
_entity_poly.pdbx_seq_one_letter_code
_entity_poly.pdbx_strand_id
1 'polypeptide(L)'
;MRPLIDADQAAAQAGAVRLDVRWTLGGPSREADYAAGHLPGAARLDLDRDVCGPAGPVGGRHPLPEPEALQAVLRAAGIDDDTTVLVYDDGDLMAAARTWWTLRWAGLEDVHVLRGGLKAWTDAGLPLETQAPQPREGAVTVRPGSLPVLDAEDAAAWADERELVDVRAPERYRGEFEPMDPVAGHVPGAVNLFLGEDDFADVVRLRERYAPHADAAFYCGSGVGAARTALAVTAAGLPTPPVYIGSWSDWVSQGREVARGEER
;
A
#
# COMPACT_ATOMS: atom_id res chain seq x y z
N MET A 1 8.69 2.38 -14.87
CA MET A 1 8.63 0.93 -14.58
C MET A 1 7.17 0.49 -14.57
N ARG A 2 6.85 -0.73 -15.00
CA ARG A 2 5.54 -1.35 -14.73
C ARG A 2 5.61 -2.08 -13.38
N PRO A 3 4.90 -1.62 -12.33
CA PRO A 3 5.05 -2.20 -11.00
C PRO A 3 4.37 -3.57 -10.87
N LEU A 4 3.46 -3.93 -11.78
CA LEU A 4 2.74 -5.20 -11.75
C LEU A 4 3.38 -6.22 -12.69
N ILE A 5 3.53 -7.45 -12.20
CA ILE A 5 3.94 -8.60 -13.00
C ILE A 5 2.96 -9.77 -12.79
N ASP A 6 2.88 -10.66 -13.76
CA ASP A 6 2.09 -11.89 -13.65
C ASP A 6 2.90 -13.05 -13.03
N ALA A 7 2.22 -14.19 -12.84
CA ALA A 7 2.79 -15.36 -12.19
C ALA A 7 3.97 -15.96 -12.97
N ASP A 8 3.90 -16.00 -14.30
CA ASP A 8 4.98 -16.53 -15.15
C ASP A 8 6.21 -15.61 -15.11
N GLN A 9 6.00 -14.30 -15.16
CA GLN A 9 7.06 -13.30 -15.00
C GLN A 9 7.70 -13.39 -13.61
N ALA A 10 6.89 -13.51 -12.55
CA ALA A 10 7.36 -13.69 -11.18
C ALA A 10 8.18 -14.97 -11.00
N ALA A 11 7.77 -16.07 -11.65
CA ALA A 11 8.49 -17.33 -11.63
C ALA A 11 9.85 -17.24 -12.33
N ALA A 12 9.92 -16.47 -13.43
CA ALA A 12 11.15 -16.24 -14.17
C ALA A 12 12.18 -15.35 -13.42
N GLN A 13 11.76 -14.58 -12.42
CA GLN A 13 12.63 -13.74 -11.59
C GLN A 13 13.34 -14.56 -10.48
N ALA A 14 14.22 -15.48 -10.87
CA ALA A 14 14.90 -16.39 -9.93
C ALA A 14 15.81 -15.68 -8.90
N GLY A 15 16.26 -14.44 -9.19
CA GLY A 15 17.10 -13.64 -8.29
C GLY A 15 16.35 -12.64 -7.41
N ALA A 16 15.03 -12.52 -7.55
CA ALA A 16 14.26 -11.56 -6.78
C ALA A 16 14.04 -12.04 -5.33
N VAL A 17 14.16 -11.11 -4.38
CA VAL A 17 13.71 -11.36 -3.01
C VAL A 17 12.19 -11.25 -2.99
N ARG A 18 11.52 -12.31 -2.52
CA ARG A 18 10.05 -12.41 -2.50
C ARG A 18 9.54 -12.12 -1.10
N LEU A 19 8.51 -11.28 -0.99
CA LEU A 19 7.90 -10.87 0.27
C LEU A 19 6.44 -11.28 0.31
N ASP A 20 6.10 -12.18 1.24
CA ASP A 20 4.72 -12.50 1.61
C ASP A 20 4.25 -11.49 2.65
N VAL A 21 3.27 -10.67 2.26
CA VAL A 21 2.70 -9.63 3.12
C VAL A 21 1.20 -9.83 3.33
N ARG A 22 0.71 -11.07 3.27
CA ARG A 22 -0.70 -11.37 3.55
C ARG A 22 -1.12 -10.78 4.89
N TRP A 23 -2.22 -10.05 4.87
CA TRP A 23 -2.71 -9.27 6.00
C TRP A 23 -4.23 -9.10 5.91
N THR A 24 -4.88 -8.82 7.04
CA THR A 24 -6.32 -8.53 7.10
C THR A 24 -6.54 -7.44 8.13
N LEU A 25 -7.26 -6.37 7.77
CA LEU A 25 -7.51 -5.25 8.66
C LEU A 25 -8.20 -5.69 9.95
N GLY A 26 -7.56 -5.44 11.10
CA GLY A 26 -8.06 -5.84 12.41
C GLY A 26 -8.16 -7.36 12.61
N GLY A 27 -7.63 -8.15 11.68
CA GLY A 27 -7.61 -9.60 11.72
C GLY A 27 -6.42 -10.16 12.51
N PRO A 28 -6.39 -11.47 12.75
CA PRO A 28 -5.25 -12.13 13.37
C PRO A 28 -4.03 -12.13 12.44
N SER A 29 -2.85 -12.38 13.02
CA SER A 29 -1.62 -12.64 12.27
C SER A 29 -1.82 -13.77 11.26
N ARG A 30 -1.34 -13.56 10.03
CA ARG A 30 -1.36 -14.53 8.91
C ARG A 30 -0.17 -15.50 8.92
N GLU A 31 0.44 -15.71 10.09
CA GLU A 31 1.61 -16.60 10.28
C GLU A 31 1.30 -18.05 9.89
N ALA A 32 0.11 -18.53 10.28
CA ALA A 32 -0.35 -19.88 9.96
C ALA A 32 -0.57 -20.06 8.46
N ASP A 33 -1.10 -19.04 7.78
CA ASP A 33 -1.32 -19.07 6.32
C ASP A 33 0.01 -19.11 5.56
N TYR A 34 1.03 -18.39 6.05
CA TYR A 34 2.40 -18.48 5.55
C TYR A 34 3.03 -19.85 5.76
N ALA A 35 2.93 -20.42 6.97
CA ALA A 35 3.45 -21.75 7.27
C ALA A 35 2.75 -22.86 6.46
N ALA A 36 1.48 -22.67 6.11
CA ALA A 36 0.73 -23.61 5.28
C ALA A 36 1.13 -23.60 3.80
N GLY A 37 1.71 -22.50 3.31
CA GLY A 37 2.20 -22.39 1.95
C GLY A 37 2.50 -20.94 1.55
N HIS A 38 3.65 -20.73 0.92
CA HIS A 38 4.09 -19.45 0.37
C HIS A 38 4.84 -19.64 -0.95
N LEU A 39 5.09 -18.55 -1.68
CA LEU A 39 5.93 -18.59 -2.87
C LEU A 39 7.33 -19.12 -2.52
N PRO A 40 7.98 -19.89 -3.40
CA PRO A 40 9.31 -20.43 -3.13
C PRO A 40 10.32 -19.35 -2.72
N GLY A 41 10.99 -19.53 -1.59
CA GLY A 41 11.97 -18.60 -1.03
C GLY A 41 11.42 -17.28 -0.48
N ALA A 42 10.09 -17.11 -0.35
CA ALA A 42 9.51 -15.87 0.15
C ALA A 42 9.73 -15.66 1.64
N ALA A 43 10.19 -14.48 2.04
CA ALA A 43 10.24 -14.05 3.43
C ALA A 43 8.87 -13.46 3.83
N ARG A 44 8.40 -13.77 5.04
CA ARG A 44 7.16 -13.18 5.58
C ARG A 44 7.45 -11.85 6.25
N LEU A 45 6.70 -10.82 5.87
CA LEU A 45 6.65 -9.54 6.58
C LEU A 45 5.22 -9.31 7.08
N ASP A 46 5.10 -8.85 8.31
CA ASP A 46 3.84 -8.42 8.88
C ASP A 46 3.60 -6.95 8.54
N LEU A 47 2.46 -6.62 7.92
CA LEU A 47 2.20 -5.25 7.44
C LEU A 47 2.22 -4.23 8.59
N ASP A 48 1.60 -4.56 9.72
CA ASP A 48 1.43 -3.62 10.83
C ASP A 48 2.73 -3.44 11.60
N ARG A 49 3.49 -4.53 11.78
CA ARG A 49 4.73 -4.52 12.57
C ARG A 49 5.97 -4.12 11.76
N ASP A 50 6.11 -4.64 10.55
CA ASP A 50 7.38 -4.60 9.80
C ASP A 50 7.38 -3.55 8.69
N VAL A 51 6.21 -3.21 8.15
CA VAL A 51 6.04 -2.26 7.02
C VAL A 51 5.48 -0.92 7.47
N CYS A 52 4.73 -0.90 8.57
CA CYS A 52 4.18 0.32 9.19
C CYS A 52 4.88 0.62 10.52
N GLY A 53 4.75 1.85 10.99
CA GLY A 53 5.16 2.23 12.34
C GLY A 53 4.07 1.88 13.38
N PRO A 54 4.42 1.88 14.68
CA PRO A 54 3.44 1.66 15.74
C PRO A 54 2.39 2.78 15.76
N ALA A 55 1.11 2.42 15.82
CA ALA A 55 0.03 3.39 16.00
C ALA A 55 0.15 4.10 17.37
N GLY A 56 0.09 5.43 17.34
CA GLY A 56 0.07 6.28 18.54
C GLY A 56 -1.34 6.74 18.93
N PRO A 57 -1.48 7.47 20.05
CA PRO A 57 -2.75 8.09 20.44
C PRO A 57 -3.17 9.23 19.51
N VAL A 58 -2.19 9.86 18.84
CA VAL A 58 -2.35 10.83 17.76
C VAL A 58 -1.53 10.32 16.59
N GLY A 59 -2.08 10.41 15.38
CA GLY A 59 -1.48 9.85 14.17
C GLY A 59 -2.41 8.87 13.45
N GLY A 60 -1.96 8.41 12.28
CA GLY A 60 -2.67 7.39 11.53
C GLY A 60 -2.58 6.01 12.18
N ARG A 61 -3.52 5.11 11.87
CA ARG A 61 -3.47 3.72 12.33
C ARG A 61 -2.32 2.89 11.71
N HIS A 62 -1.82 3.30 10.54
CA HIS A 62 -0.73 2.63 9.83
C HIS A 62 0.32 3.66 9.38
N PRO A 63 1.00 4.33 10.33
CA PRO A 63 1.97 5.35 10.01
C PRO A 63 3.15 4.76 9.24
N LEU A 64 3.98 5.62 8.64
CA LEU A 64 5.26 5.17 8.09
C LEU A 64 6.15 4.61 9.21
N PRO A 65 6.95 3.56 8.93
CA PRO A 65 7.89 3.03 9.90
C PRO A 65 9.06 3.99 10.08
N GLU A 66 9.72 3.90 11.24
CA GLU A 66 11.02 4.54 11.42
C GLU A 66 12.02 3.96 10.39
N PRO A 67 12.79 4.81 9.68
CA PRO A 67 13.69 4.36 8.61
C PRO A 67 14.65 3.24 9.04
N GLU A 68 15.22 3.33 10.24
CA GLU A 68 16.15 2.33 10.78
C GLU A 68 15.47 1.00 11.07
N ALA A 69 14.21 1.02 11.54
CA ALA A 69 13.43 -0.19 11.81
C ALA A 69 13.09 -0.90 10.50
N LEU A 70 12.61 -0.16 9.50
CA LEU A 70 12.37 -0.70 8.17
C LEU A 70 13.66 -1.26 7.57
N GLN A 71 14.79 -0.54 7.68
CA GLN A 71 16.07 -1.01 7.16
C GLN A 71 16.48 -2.36 7.77
N ALA A 72 16.31 -2.54 9.08
CA ALA A 72 16.62 -3.80 9.75
C ALA A 72 15.73 -4.95 9.24
N VAL A 73 14.43 -4.71 9.07
CA VAL A 73 13.48 -5.68 8.48
C VAL A 73 13.92 -6.09 7.08
N LEU A 74 14.23 -5.13 6.21
CA LEU A 74 14.59 -5.41 4.82
C LEU A 74 15.92 -6.16 4.71
N ARG A 75 16.90 -5.82 5.55
CA ARG A 75 18.16 -6.58 5.63
C ARG A 75 17.95 -8.00 6.13
N ALA A 76 17.08 -8.21 7.11
CA ALA A 76 16.72 -9.54 7.58
C ALA A 76 16.01 -10.39 6.50
N ALA A 77 15.31 -9.74 5.57
CA ALA A 77 14.73 -10.39 4.38
C ALA A 77 15.75 -10.65 3.26
N GLY A 78 17.02 -10.23 3.43
CA GLY A 78 18.09 -10.44 2.46
C GLY A 78 18.18 -9.41 1.34
N ILE A 79 17.59 -8.22 1.53
CA ILE A 79 17.55 -7.16 0.51
C ILE A 79 18.83 -6.32 0.55
N ASP A 80 19.43 -6.11 -0.62
CA ASP A 80 20.48 -5.12 -0.89
C ASP A 80 19.94 -3.93 -1.71
N ASP A 81 20.77 -2.90 -1.91
CA ASP A 81 20.41 -1.69 -2.65
C ASP A 81 19.98 -1.94 -4.11
N ASP A 82 20.49 -3.00 -4.75
CA ASP A 82 20.23 -3.36 -6.16
C ASP A 82 19.31 -4.57 -6.32
N THR A 83 18.71 -5.04 -5.23
CA THR A 83 17.84 -6.22 -5.24
C THR A 83 16.50 -5.92 -5.92
N THR A 84 16.12 -6.76 -6.88
CA THR A 84 14.73 -6.84 -7.36
C THR A 84 13.86 -7.43 -6.24
N VAL A 85 12.84 -6.71 -5.83
CA VAL A 85 11.89 -7.13 -4.78
C VAL A 85 10.54 -7.46 -5.41
N LEU A 86 10.01 -8.64 -5.11
CA LEU A 86 8.67 -9.06 -5.50
C LEU A 86 7.78 -9.18 -4.27
N VAL A 87 6.69 -8.41 -4.25
CA VAL A 87 5.73 -8.38 -3.13
C VAL A 87 4.41 -9.04 -3.55
N TYR A 88 3.79 -9.80 -2.66
CA TYR A 88 2.45 -10.36 -2.88
C TYR A 88 1.62 -10.48 -1.61
N ASP A 89 0.29 -10.49 -1.78
CA ASP A 89 -0.70 -10.83 -0.76
C ASP A 89 -1.68 -11.91 -1.31
N ASP A 90 -2.88 -12.02 -0.76
CA ASP A 90 -3.88 -13.01 -1.20
C ASP A 90 -4.50 -12.68 -2.57
N GLY A 91 -4.26 -11.47 -3.11
CA GLY A 91 -4.68 -11.03 -4.44
C GLY A 91 -5.57 -9.80 -4.46
N ASP A 92 -5.94 -9.24 -3.31
CA ASP A 92 -6.67 -7.97 -3.22
C ASP A 92 -5.77 -6.74 -3.42
N LEU A 93 -4.45 -6.95 -3.35
CA LEU A 93 -3.39 -5.95 -3.50
C LEU A 93 -3.40 -4.86 -2.43
N MET A 94 -4.09 -5.05 -1.30
CA MET A 94 -4.13 -4.05 -0.24
C MET A 94 -2.78 -3.95 0.46
N ALA A 95 -2.29 -5.07 0.99
CA ALA A 95 -1.04 -5.11 1.73
C ALA A 95 0.16 -5.08 0.79
N ALA A 96 0.07 -5.75 -0.36
CA ALA A 96 1.13 -5.74 -1.36
C ALA A 96 1.38 -4.32 -1.92
N ALA A 97 0.33 -3.56 -2.20
CA ALA A 97 0.49 -2.19 -2.66
C ALA A 97 1.01 -1.24 -1.58
N ARG A 98 0.56 -1.40 -0.32
CA ARG A 98 1.08 -0.63 0.81
C ARG A 98 2.58 -0.88 0.99
N THR A 99 3.00 -2.14 0.97
CA THR A 99 4.42 -2.51 1.04
C THR A 99 5.20 -1.95 -0.15
N TRP A 100 4.72 -2.13 -1.39
CA TRP A 100 5.34 -1.53 -2.57
C TRP A 100 5.54 -0.02 -2.41
N TRP A 101 4.51 0.71 -1.98
CA TRP A 101 4.58 2.15 -1.79
C TRP A 101 5.60 2.52 -0.71
N THR A 102 5.63 1.81 0.42
CA THR A 102 6.61 2.04 1.49
C THR A 102 8.04 1.79 1.02
N LEU A 103 8.29 0.71 0.26
CA LEU A 103 9.62 0.42 -0.29
C LEU A 103 10.06 1.48 -1.32
N ARG A 104 9.14 1.93 -2.17
CA ARG A 104 9.37 3.03 -3.10
C ARG A 104 9.66 4.34 -2.39
N TRP A 105 8.93 4.66 -1.31
CA TRP A 105 9.21 5.82 -0.45
C TRP A 105 10.59 5.73 0.21
N ALA A 106 10.98 4.52 0.62
CA ALA A 106 12.27 4.18 1.20
C ALA A 106 13.43 4.16 0.17
N GLY A 107 13.17 4.48 -1.09
CA GLY A 107 14.21 4.64 -2.12
C GLY A 107 14.57 3.36 -2.87
N LEU A 108 13.87 2.25 -2.65
CA LEU A 108 14.05 1.06 -3.49
C LEU A 108 13.38 1.31 -4.84
N GLU A 109 14.13 1.13 -5.92
CA GLU A 109 13.58 1.34 -7.25
C GLU A 109 12.96 0.07 -7.83
N ASP A 110 13.65 -1.07 -7.74
CA ASP A 110 13.25 -2.30 -8.43
C ASP A 110 12.22 -3.15 -7.65
N VAL A 111 11.03 -2.59 -7.40
CA VAL A 111 9.95 -3.22 -6.63
C VAL A 111 8.74 -3.55 -7.50
N HIS A 112 8.41 -4.84 -7.58
CA HIS A 112 7.27 -5.38 -8.29
C HIS A 112 6.21 -5.98 -7.35
N VAL A 113 4.98 -6.01 -7.82
CA VAL A 113 3.82 -6.62 -7.15
C VAL A 113 3.26 -7.73 -8.03
N LEU A 114 3.07 -8.92 -7.45
CA LEU A 114 2.42 -10.04 -8.13
C LEU A 114 0.92 -9.76 -8.30
N ARG A 115 0.51 -9.50 -9.53
CA ARG A 115 -0.90 -9.27 -9.88
C ARG A 115 -1.73 -10.52 -9.58
N GLY A 116 -2.76 -10.35 -8.74
CA GLY A 116 -3.62 -11.45 -8.28
C GLY A 116 -3.02 -12.32 -7.18
N GLY A 117 -1.85 -11.94 -6.65
CA GLY A 117 -1.26 -12.49 -5.43
C GLY A 117 -1.02 -14.01 -5.47
N LEU A 118 -1.06 -14.61 -4.28
CA LEU A 118 -0.89 -16.05 -4.09
C LEU A 118 -1.90 -16.87 -4.89
N LYS A 119 -3.14 -16.37 -5.04
CA LYS A 119 -4.18 -17.02 -5.82
C LYS A 119 -3.76 -17.18 -7.28
N ALA A 120 -3.30 -16.12 -7.94
CA ALA A 120 -2.87 -16.17 -9.33
C ALA A 120 -1.68 -17.12 -9.54
N TRP A 121 -0.76 -17.18 -8.56
CA TRP A 121 0.36 -18.12 -8.58
C TRP A 121 -0.11 -19.58 -8.56
N THR A 122 -1.03 -19.92 -7.65
CA THR A 122 -1.58 -21.28 -7.56
C THR A 122 -2.47 -21.65 -8.74
N ASP A 123 -3.25 -20.70 -9.27
CA ASP A 123 -4.10 -20.91 -10.45
C ASP A 123 -3.25 -21.18 -11.71
N ALA A 124 -2.03 -20.64 -11.77
CA ALA A 124 -1.04 -20.95 -12.81
C ALA A 124 -0.34 -22.32 -12.64
N GLY A 125 -0.66 -23.07 -11.57
CA GLY A 125 -0.07 -24.38 -11.28
C GLY A 125 1.37 -24.32 -10.78
N LEU A 126 1.82 -23.16 -10.29
CA LEU A 126 3.17 -22.97 -9.77
C LEU A 126 3.30 -23.50 -8.32
N PRO A 127 4.49 -23.98 -7.92
CA PRO A 127 4.67 -24.67 -6.64
C PRO A 127 4.66 -23.70 -5.46
N LEU A 128 4.25 -24.21 -4.30
CA LEU A 128 4.40 -23.54 -3.00
C LEU A 128 5.46 -24.26 -2.16
N GLU A 129 6.06 -23.51 -1.25
CA GLU A 129 6.92 -24.02 -0.19
C GLU A 129 6.29 -23.79 1.19
N THR A 130 6.71 -24.61 2.16
CA THR A 130 6.30 -24.48 3.58
C THR A 130 7.49 -24.24 4.50
N GLN A 131 8.71 -24.38 3.98
CA GLN A 131 9.94 -24.13 4.72
C GLN A 131 10.29 -22.65 4.60
N ALA A 132 10.30 -21.95 5.73
CA ALA A 132 10.75 -20.56 5.74
C ALA A 132 12.21 -20.47 5.25
N PRO A 133 12.53 -19.49 4.38
CA PRO A 133 13.88 -19.33 3.89
C PRO A 133 14.81 -18.88 5.00
N GLN A 134 16.11 -19.13 4.82
CA GLN A 134 17.19 -18.55 5.62
C GLN A 134 18.00 -17.61 4.74
N PRO A 135 17.50 -16.39 4.46
CA PRO A 135 18.23 -15.44 3.65
C PRO A 135 19.55 -15.07 4.34
N ARG A 136 20.56 -14.74 3.53
CA ARG A 136 21.71 -14.00 4.06
C ARG A 136 21.24 -12.64 4.56
N GLU A 137 21.96 -12.05 5.49
CA GLU A 137 21.71 -10.65 5.84
C GLU A 137 22.02 -9.76 4.63
N GLY A 138 21.07 -8.90 4.29
CA GLY A 138 21.19 -7.90 3.25
C GLY A 138 21.94 -6.65 3.72
N ALA A 139 22.23 -5.76 2.80
CA ALA A 139 22.98 -4.53 3.02
C ALA A 139 22.21 -3.26 2.62
N VAL A 140 20.90 -3.34 2.35
CA VAL A 140 20.09 -2.21 1.88
C VAL A 140 20.20 -0.99 2.79
N THR A 141 20.18 0.19 2.19
CA THR A 141 20.11 1.49 2.84
C THR A 141 18.75 2.13 2.58
N VAL A 142 17.96 2.37 3.61
CA VAL A 142 16.68 3.08 3.48
C VAL A 142 16.93 4.57 3.28
N ARG A 143 16.37 5.14 2.20
CA ARG A 143 16.47 6.54 1.78
C ARG A 143 15.06 7.14 1.64
N PRO A 144 14.45 7.58 2.74
CA PRO A 144 13.10 8.15 2.75
C PRO A 144 12.94 9.35 1.80
N GLY A 145 11.71 9.58 1.34
CA GLY A 145 11.35 10.78 0.57
C GLY A 145 11.38 10.60 -0.95
N SER A 146 11.55 9.37 -1.44
CA SER A 146 11.54 9.07 -2.88
C SER A 146 10.13 9.08 -3.50
N LEU A 147 9.09 9.18 -2.67
CA LEU A 147 7.71 9.44 -3.06
C LEU A 147 7.14 10.62 -2.26
N PRO A 148 6.27 11.47 -2.87
CA PRO A 148 5.62 12.56 -2.16
C PRO A 148 4.63 12.02 -1.12
N VAL A 149 4.78 12.50 0.12
CA VAL A 149 3.94 12.17 1.26
C VAL A 149 3.35 13.47 1.77
N LEU A 150 2.03 13.50 1.96
CA LEU A 150 1.37 14.62 2.61
C LEU A 150 1.16 14.28 4.09
N ASP A 151 1.27 15.28 4.96
CA ASP A 151 0.69 15.24 6.30
C ASP A 151 -0.73 15.86 6.31
N ALA A 152 -1.29 16.05 7.50
CA ALA A 152 -2.64 16.61 7.64
C ALA A 152 -2.72 18.10 7.28
N GLU A 153 -1.64 18.88 7.45
CA GLU A 153 -1.61 20.29 7.04
C GLU A 153 -1.46 20.40 5.53
N ASP A 154 -0.53 19.64 4.95
CA ASP A 154 -0.34 19.57 3.51
C ASP A 154 -1.60 19.06 2.80
N ALA A 155 -2.32 18.08 3.38
CA ALA A 155 -3.58 17.59 2.82
C ALA A 155 -4.68 18.67 2.81
N ALA A 156 -4.77 19.48 3.88
CA ALA A 156 -5.72 20.59 3.94
C ALA A 156 -5.42 21.63 2.86
N ALA A 157 -4.17 22.08 2.79
CA ALA A 157 -3.72 23.03 1.76
C ALA A 157 -3.92 22.47 0.34
N TRP A 158 -3.69 21.17 0.16
CA TRP A 158 -3.91 20.50 -1.13
C TRP A 158 -5.40 20.50 -1.51
N ALA A 159 -6.31 20.29 -0.56
CA ALA A 159 -7.75 20.31 -0.83
C ALA A 159 -8.26 21.70 -1.22
N ASP A 160 -7.63 22.77 -0.73
CA ASP A 160 -7.94 24.16 -1.08
C ASP A 160 -7.49 24.52 -2.50
N GLU A 161 -6.34 23.99 -2.95
CA GLU A 161 -5.71 24.37 -4.22
C GLU A 161 -5.93 23.37 -5.36
N ARG A 162 -6.13 22.09 -5.02
CA ARG A 162 -6.09 20.94 -5.93
C ARG A 162 -7.14 19.90 -5.52
N GLU A 163 -7.14 18.77 -6.20
CA GLU A 163 -8.02 17.66 -5.88
C GLU A 163 -7.38 16.76 -4.81
N LEU A 164 -8.00 16.69 -3.64
CA LEU A 164 -7.74 15.67 -2.63
C LEU A 164 -8.84 14.61 -2.72
N VAL A 165 -8.45 13.35 -2.91
CA VAL A 165 -9.37 12.26 -3.21
C VAL A 165 -9.45 11.26 -2.06
N ASP A 166 -10.64 11.13 -1.48
CA ASP A 166 -10.98 10.08 -0.53
C ASP A 166 -11.39 8.82 -1.29
N VAL A 167 -10.66 7.72 -1.09
CA VAL A 167 -10.97 6.43 -1.74
C VAL A 167 -11.77 5.48 -0.85
N ARG A 168 -12.27 5.92 0.31
CA ARG A 168 -13.17 5.10 1.15
C ARG A 168 -14.55 4.96 0.50
N ALA A 169 -15.32 4.01 1.03
CA ALA A 169 -16.70 3.79 0.65
C ALA A 169 -17.53 5.08 0.77
N PRO A 170 -18.46 5.35 -0.16
CA PRO A 170 -19.21 6.61 -0.17
C PRO A 170 -19.94 6.92 1.14
N GLU A 171 -20.47 5.92 1.83
CA GLU A 171 -21.13 6.06 3.13
C GLU A 171 -20.17 6.48 4.26
N ARG A 172 -18.88 6.10 4.16
CA ARG A 172 -17.84 6.55 5.08
C ARG A 172 -17.45 7.99 4.82
N TYR A 173 -17.29 8.34 3.55
CA TYR A 173 -17.02 9.71 3.12
C TYR A 173 -18.15 10.66 3.54
N ARG A 174 -19.41 10.33 3.24
CA ARG A 174 -20.57 11.16 3.60
C ARG A 174 -20.79 11.29 5.11
N GLY A 175 -20.12 10.49 5.92
CA GLY A 175 -20.23 10.51 7.38
C GLY A 175 -21.46 9.79 7.92
N GLU A 176 -22.03 8.86 7.14
CA GLU A 176 -23.20 8.06 7.52
C GLU A 176 -22.79 6.89 8.43
N PHE A 177 -21.60 6.34 8.19
CA PHE A 177 -21.08 5.18 8.90
C PHE A 177 -19.55 5.20 8.93
N GLU A 178 -18.92 4.97 10.08
CA GLU A 178 -17.48 4.79 10.17
C GLU A 178 -17.16 3.63 11.13
N PRO A 179 -16.69 2.47 10.61
CA PRO A 179 -16.48 1.28 11.43
C PRO A 179 -15.19 1.30 12.24
N MET A 180 -14.18 2.09 11.83
CA MET A 180 -12.83 2.02 12.40
C MET A 180 -12.46 3.22 13.26
N ASP A 181 -12.90 4.42 12.87
CA ASP A 181 -12.52 5.69 13.49
C ASP A 181 -13.65 6.29 14.35
N PRO A 182 -13.33 7.10 15.37
CA PRO A 182 -14.33 7.66 16.27
C PRO A 182 -15.26 8.69 15.63
N VAL A 183 -14.88 9.26 14.48
CA VAL A 183 -15.63 10.32 13.79
C VAL A 183 -15.83 9.95 12.33
N ALA A 184 -17.09 9.99 11.88
CA ALA A 184 -17.48 9.80 10.49
C ALA A 184 -17.52 11.14 9.73
N GLY A 185 -17.14 11.11 8.46
CA GLY A 185 -17.05 12.28 7.57
C GLY A 185 -15.82 12.21 6.67
N HIS A 186 -15.41 13.34 6.12
CA HIS A 186 -14.24 13.46 5.26
C HIS A 186 -13.47 14.78 5.50
N VAL A 187 -12.30 14.90 4.87
CA VAL A 187 -11.48 16.12 4.90
C VAL A 187 -12.21 17.20 4.11
N PRO A 188 -12.47 18.40 4.65
CA PRO A 188 -13.10 19.49 3.90
C PRO A 188 -12.38 19.76 2.56
N GLY A 189 -13.13 20.05 1.48
CA GLY A 189 -12.55 20.24 0.14
C GLY A 189 -12.28 18.94 -0.64
N ALA A 190 -12.30 17.78 0.02
CA ALA A 190 -12.03 16.50 -0.63
C ALA A 190 -13.22 15.99 -1.44
N VAL A 191 -12.92 15.26 -2.51
CA VAL A 191 -13.92 14.54 -3.32
C VAL A 191 -13.83 13.03 -3.09
N ASN A 192 -14.92 12.30 -3.31
CA ASN A 192 -14.91 10.84 -3.18
C ASN A 192 -14.73 10.16 -4.54
N LEU A 193 -13.67 9.37 -4.66
CA LEU A 193 -13.49 8.39 -5.73
C LEU A 193 -13.29 7.03 -5.08
N PHE A 194 -14.39 6.34 -4.77
CA PHE A 194 -14.34 5.07 -4.06
C PHE A 194 -13.35 4.09 -4.72
N LEU A 195 -12.51 3.47 -3.90
CA LEU A 195 -11.67 2.35 -4.30
C LEU A 195 -12.55 1.24 -4.85
N GLY A 196 -12.61 1.13 -6.18
CA GLY A 196 -13.42 0.13 -6.85
C GLY A 196 -12.75 -1.24 -6.86
N GLU A 197 -13.47 -2.21 -7.43
CA GLU A 197 -12.90 -3.44 -7.97
C GLU A 197 -12.09 -3.09 -9.23
N ASP A 198 -11.01 -2.34 -9.03
CA ASP A 198 -10.02 -2.06 -10.07
C ASP A 198 -9.50 -3.37 -10.61
N ASP A 199 -9.76 -3.64 -11.89
CA ASP A 199 -9.16 -4.74 -12.59
C ASP A 199 -7.72 -4.36 -12.95
N PHE A 200 -6.77 -4.81 -12.14
CA PHE A 200 -5.34 -4.60 -12.36
C PHE A 200 -4.80 -5.31 -13.61
N ALA A 201 -5.61 -6.12 -14.30
CA ALA A 201 -5.31 -6.62 -15.64
C ALA A 201 -5.66 -5.60 -16.75
N ASP A 202 -6.67 -4.76 -16.53
CA ASP A 202 -7.16 -3.80 -17.52
C ASP A 202 -6.55 -2.41 -17.30
N VAL A 203 -5.28 -2.28 -17.73
CA VAL A 203 -4.51 -1.04 -17.63
C VAL A 203 -5.17 0.12 -18.39
N VAL A 204 -5.93 -0.17 -19.46
CA VAL A 204 -6.65 0.85 -20.23
C VAL A 204 -7.76 1.44 -19.36
N ARG A 205 -8.57 0.59 -18.73
CA ARG A 205 -9.64 1.03 -17.83
C ARG A 205 -9.11 1.77 -16.60
N LEU A 206 -7.98 1.34 -16.03
CA LEU A 206 -7.32 2.09 -14.96
C LEU A 206 -6.90 3.48 -15.44
N ARG A 207 -6.34 3.59 -16.65
CA ARG A 207 -5.94 4.88 -17.21
C ARG A 207 -7.14 5.78 -17.47
N GLU A 208 -8.22 5.24 -18.02
CA GLU A 208 -9.47 5.99 -18.22
C GLU A 208 -10.04 6.53 -16.90
N ARG A 209 -9.98 5.70 -15.83
CA ARG A 209 -10.44 6.07 -14.49
C ARG A 209 -9.59 7.17 -13.85
N TYR A 210 -8.26 7.07 -13.95
CA TYR A 210 -7.35 7.89 -13.15
C TYR A 210 -6.70 9.06 -13.90
N ALA A 211 -6.69 9.06 -15.24
CA ALA A 211 -6.13 10.18 -16.01
C ALA A 211 -6.80 11.55 -15.73
N PRO A 212 -8.12 11.63 -15.47
CA PRO A 212 -8.75 12.89 -15.05
C PRO A 212 -8.25 13.42 -13.69
N HIS A 213 -7.65 12.56 -12.88
CA HIS A 213 -7.18 12.82 -11.52
C HIS A 213 -5.65 12.75 -11.41
N ALA A 214 -4.93 12.94 -12.53
CA ALA A 214 -3.48 12.73 -12.59
C ALA A 214 -2.67 13.67 -11.68
N ASP A 215 -3.23 14.86 -11.37
CA ASP A 215 -2.63 15.86 -10.47
C ASP A 215 -3.19 15.81 -9.04
N ALA A 216 -4.00 14.79 -8.71
CA ALA A 216 -4.63 14.63 -7.41
C ALA A 216 -3.70 13.99 -6.37
N ALA A 217 -4.01 14.22 -5.09
CA ALA A 217 -3.46 13.46 -3.98
C ALA A 217 -4.55 12.51 -3.42
N PHE A 218 -4.14 11.36 -2.89
CA PHE A 218 -5.09 10.34 -2.42
C PHE A 218 -4.95 10.06 -0.93
N TYR A 219 -6.08 9.80 -0.27
CA TYR A 219 -6.14 9.32 1.10
C TYR A 219 -7.29 8.32 1.28
N CYS A 220 -7.27 7.56 2.37
CA CYS A 220 -8.33 6.62 2.70
C CYS A 220 -8.63 6.61 4.20
N GLY A 221 -8.83 5.44 4.81
CA GLY A 221 -8.95 5.30 6.26
C GLY A 221 -7.62 5.45 7.00
N SER A 222 -6.53 4.88 6.47
CA SER A 222 -5.22 4.82 7.15
C SER A 222 -4.07 4.52 6.19
N GLY A 223 -4.10 5.06 4.98
CA GLY A 223 -3.00 4.95 4.00
C GLY A 223 -2.95 3.67 3.16
N VAL A 224 -3.52 2.54 3.61
CA VAL A 224 -3.43 1.25 2.89
C VAL A 224 -4.16 1.30 1.52
N GLY A 225 -5.45 1.64 1.52
CA GLY A 225 -6.23 1.78 0.28
C GLY A 225 -5.74 2.92 -0.65
N ALA A 226 -5.16 3.97 -0.07
CA ALA A 226 -4.57 5.07 -0.84
C ALA A 226 -3.29 4.60 -1.57
N ALA A 227 -2.45 3.79 -0.91
CA ALA A 227 -1.29 3.16 -1.56
C ALA A 227 -1.70 2.19 -2.68
N ARG A 228 -2.79 1.42 -2.50
CA ARG A 228 -3.39 0.60 -3.59
C ARG A 228 -3.82 1.46 -4.78
N THR A 229 -4.41 2.62 -4.52
CA THR A 229 -4.78 3.56 -5.58
C THR A 229 -3.54 4.12 -6.28
N ALA A 230 -2.50 4.51 -5.52
CA ALA A 230 -1.24 4.96 -6.09
C ALA A 230 -0.55 3.90 -6.98
N LEU A 231 -0.64 2.62 -6.60
CA LEU A 231 -0.20 1.50 -7.42
C LEU A 231 -1.02 1.41 -8.72
N ALA A 232 -2.35 1.53 -8.66
CA ALA A 232 -3.23 1.51 -9.83
C ALA A 232 -2.93 2.66 -10.81
N VAL A 233 -2.77 3.89 -10.30
CA VAL A 233 -2.38 5.08 -11.08
C VAL A 233 -1.03 4.86 -11.77
N THR A 234 -0.05 4.33 -11.03
CA THR A 234 1.29 4.04 -11.57
C THR A 234 1.24 2.93 -12.64
N ALA A 235 0.46 1.88 -12.40
CA ALA A 235 0.26 0.79 -13.36
C ALA A 235 -0.40 1.28 -14.66
N ALA A 236 -1.30 2.27 -14.58
CA ALA A 236 -1.91 2.96 -15.71
C ALA A 236 -0.95 3.82 -16.55
N GLY A 237 0.34 3.86 -16.18
CA GLY A 237 1.37 4.65 -16.85
C GLY A 237 1.22 6.15 -16.58
N LEU A 238 0.66 6.51 -15.42
CA LEU A 238 0.65 7.88 -14.89
C LEU A 238 1.74 7.99 -13.80
N PRO A 239 2.20 9.21 -13.47
CA PRO A 239 3.11 9.42 -12.34
C PRO A 239 2.51 8.89 -11.03
N THR A 240 3.35 8.33 -10.16
CA THR A 240 2.90 7.92 -8.82
C THR A 240 2.43 9.15 -8.04
N PRO A 241 1.16 9.19 -7.59
CA PRO A 241 0.60 10.39 -6.99
C PRO A 241 1.05 10.56 -5.52
N PRO A 242 0.97 11.78 -4.98
CA PRO A 242 1.09 12.02 -3.54
C PRO A 242 0.03 11.26 -2.75
N VAL A 243 0.43 10.81 -1.56
CA VAL A 243 -0.47 10.12 -0.62
C VAL A 243 -0.43 10.82 0.72
N TYR A 244 -1.60 11.20 1.25
CA TYR A 244 -1.75 11.54 2.66
C TYR A 244 -1.84 10.23 3.46
N ILE A 245 -0.68 9.77 3.92
CA ILE A 245 -0.55 8.40 4.43
C ILE A 245 -1.20 8.19 5.79
N GLY A 246 -1.19 9.22 6.64
CA GLY A 246 -1.94 9.21 7.90
C GLY A 246 -3.45 9.05 7.68
N SER A 247 -3.95 9.64 6.58
CA SER A 247 -5.32 9.46 6.09
C SER A 247 -6.37 9.83 7.16
N TRP A 248 -7.61 9.34 7.02
CA TRP A 248 -8.70 9.72 7.91
C TRP A 248 -8.41 9.52 9.40
N SER A 249 -7.75 8.41 9.77
CA SER A 249 -7.38 8.15 11.16
C SER A 249 -6.48 9.21 11.77
N ASP A 250 -5.51 9.70 10.99
CA ASP A 250 -4.63 10.78 11.44
C ASP A 250 -5.42 12.07 11.59
N TRP A 251 -6.20 12.43 10.58
CA TRP A 251 -7.00 13.64 10.54
C TRP A 251 -7.89 13.80 11.77
N VAL A 252 -8.68 12.77 12.10
CA VAL A 252 -9.61 12.82 13.23
C VAL A 252 -8.91 12.73 14.58
N SER A 253 -7.76 12.06 14.67
CA SER A 253 -6.97 11.99 15.90
C SER A 253 -6.42 13.36 16.32
N GLN A 254 -6.25 14.27 15.36
CA GLN A 254 -5.78 15.64 15.58
C GLN A 254 -6.93 16.62 15.90
N GLY A 255 -8.20 16.16 15.91
CA GLY A 255 -9.36 17.01 16.18
C GLY A 255 -9.61 18.07 15.11
N ARG A 256 -9.17 17.81 13.87
CA ARG A 256 -9.36 18.71 12.72
C ARG A 256 -10.82 18.80 12.29
N GLU A 257 -11.13 19.83 11.51
CA GLU A 257 -12.47 20.06 10.97
C GLU A 257 -12.95 18.88 10.11
N VAL A 258 -14.23 18.53 10.21
CA VAL A 258 -14.82 17.38 9.52
C VAL A 258 -16.01 17.82 8.68
N ALA A 259 -15.96 17.53 7.38
CA ALA A 259 -17.07 17.70 6.47
C ALA A 259 -17.94 16.42 6.38
N ARG A 260 -19.20 16.57 5.97
CA ARG A 260 -20.20 15.49 5.84
C ARG A 260 -21.09 15.73 4.62
N GLY A 261 -21.77 14.69 4.15
CA GLY A 261 -22.57 14.77 2.92
C GLY A 261 -21.70 14.73 1.66
N GLU A 262 -22.23 15.28 0.57
CA GLU A 262 -21.56 15.32 -0.75
C GLU A 262 -20.84 16.66 -1.03
N GLU A 263 -20.77 17.54 -0.02
CA GLU A 263 -20.21 18.88 -0.17
C GLU A 263 -18.69 18.83 -0.35
N ARG A 264 -18.18 19.68 -1.24
CA ARG A 264 -16.77 19.98 -1.39
C ARG A 264 -16.44 21.25 -0.63
#